data_AF-B3Q424-F1
#
_entry.id   AF-B3Q424-F1
#
_cell.length_a   1.000
_cell.length_b   1.000
_cell.length_c   1.000
_cell.angle_alpha   90.00
_cell.angle_beta   90.00
_cell.angle_gamma   90.00
#
_symmetry.space_group_name_H-M   'P 1'
#
loop_
_entity.id
_entity.type
_entity.pdbx_description
1 polymer ?
#
loop_
_entity_poly.entity_id
_entity_poly.type
_entity_poly.pdbx_seq_one_letter_code
_entity_poly.pdbx_strand_id
1 'polypeptide(L)'
;MLDYRQPIPPEQYGKFDVVFDTHGGLTVREESRLSKPGGVILDINSSFAKIVCIFLSRSRKFVMGKQDETTMREIVALAAQGKLKISIGRTVPLDGAIDLIQKMEGGERIKGKGLIVMNAQ
;
A
#
# COMPACT_ATOMS: atom_id res chain seq x y z
N MET A 1 11.14 10.16 9.53
CA MET A 1 10.15 9.07 9.38
C MET A 1 8.80 9.67 9.77
N LEU A 2 7.77 9.52 8.94
CA LEU A 2 6.43 10.07 9.24
C LEU A 2 5.75 9.22 10.32
N ASP A 3 5.17 9.85 11.35
CA ASP A 3 4.29 9.15 12.30
C ASP A 3 2.86 9.17 11.75
N TYR A 4 2.39 8.03 11.26
CA TYR A 4 1.06 7.87 10.67
C TYR A 4 -0.09 7.97 11.69
N ARG A 5 0.21 8.12 12.98
CA ARG A 5 -0.78 8.38 14.03
C ARG A 5 -1.06 9.87 14.22
N GLN A 6 -0.27 10.73 13.61
CA GLN A 6 -0.39 12.19 13.70
C GLN A 6 -0.94 12.75 12.38
N PRO A 7 -1.56 13.95 12.41
CA PRO A 7 -1.97 14.64 11.19
C PRO A 7 -0.78 14.83 10.23
N ILE A 8 -1.06 14.77 8.93
CA ILE A 8 -0.01 14.96 7.92
C ILE A 8 0.54 16.39 8.02
N PRO A 9 1.86 16.55 8.19
CA PRO A 9 2.46 17.86 8.35
C PRO A 9 2.26 18.76 7.10
N PRO A 10 1.86 20.03 7.26
CA PRO A 10 1.58 20.92 6.14
C PRO A 10 2.75 21.12 5.17
N GLU A 11 3.98 20.98 5.62
CA GLU A 11 5.17 21.08 4.78
C GLU A 11 5.26 19.96 3.73
N GLN A 12 4.42 18.93 3.80
CA GLN A 12 4.35 17.87 2.79
C GLN A 12 3.38 18.20 1.65
N TYR A 13 2.60 19.28 1.76
CA TYR A 13 1.58 19.61 0.77
C TYR A 13 2.19 20.08 -0.57
N GLY A 14 1.58 19.66 -1.68
CA GLY A 14 1.95 20.03 -3.04
C GLY A 14 3.34 19.54 -3.46
N LYS A 15 3.84 18.44 -2.88
CA LYS A 15 5.20 17.94 -3.15
C LYS A 15 5.26 16.67 -3.99
N PHE A 16 4.15 15.95 -4.10
CA PHE A 16 4.16 14.62 -4.71
C PHE A 16 3.57 14.64 -6.12
N ASP A 17 4.31 14.12 -7.09
CA ASP A 17 3.82 13.90 -8.45
C ASP A 17 2.85 12.72 -8.50
N VAL A 18 3.01 11.77 -7.58
CA VAL A 18 2.11 10.62 -7.39
C VAL A 18 1.88 10.38 -5.90
N VAL A 19 0.62 10.22 -5.49
CA VAL A 19 0.22 9.86 -4.11
C VAL A 19 -0.42 8.47 -4.14
N PHE A 20 0.17 7.51 -3.43
CA PHE A 20 -0.39 6.17 -3.26
C PHE A 20 -1.11 6.06 -1.91
N ASP A 21 -2.44 6.03 -1.90
CA ASP A 21 -3.22 5.70 -0.69
C ASP A 21 -3.63 4.22 -0.70
N THR A 22 -2.79 3.39 -0.10
CA THR A 22 -2.99 1.94 -0.01
C THR A 22 -3.71 1.53 1.28
N HIS A 23 -3.57 2.32 2.35
CA HIS A 23 -4.30 2.11 3.60
C HIS A 23 -5.77 2.55 3.49
N GLY A 24 -6.06 3.48 2.57
CA GLY A 24 -7.38 4.10 2.42
C GLY A 24 -7.73 5.02 3.58
N GLY A 25 -6.75 5.40 4.39
CA GLY A 25 -6.96 6.20 5.60
C GLY A 25 -7.00 7.71 5.32
N LEU A 26 -6.59 8.14 4.14
CA LEU A 26 -6.61 9.54 3.77
C LEU A 26 -7.99 9.93 3.24
N THR A 27 -8.42 11.14 3.61
CA THR A 27 -9.55 11.77 2.96
C THR A 27 -9.15 12.29 1.58
N VAL A 28 -10.14 12.44 0.71
CA VAL A 28 -10.00 13.06 -0.63
C VAL A 28 -9.26 14.40 -0.55
N ARG A 29 -9.53 15.21 0.48
CA ARG A 29 -8.88 16.51 0.69
C ARG A 29 -7.41 16.39 1.06
N GLU A 30 -7.05 15.44 1.91
CA GLU A 30 -5.66 15.22 2.32
C GLU A 30 -4.81 14.72 1.15
N GLU A 31 -5.32 13.77 0.35
CA GLU A 31 -4.64 13.30 -0.86
C GLU A 31 -4.41 14.44 -1.86
N SER A 32 -5.43 15.28 -2.08
CA SER A 32 -5.34 16.44 -2.96
C SER A 32 -4.35 17.49 -2.45
N ARG A 33 -4.22 17.66 -1.13
CA ARG A 33 -3.24 18.58 -0.55
C ARG A 33 -1.81 18.06 -0.72
N LEU A 34 -1.60 16.75 -0.65
CA LEU A 34 -0.28 16.15 -0.85
C LEU A 34 0.17 16.24 -2.32
N SER A 35 -0.76 16.04 -3.25
CA SER A 35 -0.48 16.05 -4.68
C SER A 35 -0.12 17.45 -5.20
N LYS A 36 0.88 17.53 -6.07
CA LYS A 36 1.17 18.72 -6.88
C LYS A 36 0.01 19.01 -7.86
N PRO A 37 -0.12 20.25 -8.37
CA PRO A 37 -1.00 20.51 -9.51
C PRO A 37 -0.67 19.58 -10.69
N GLY A 38 -1.67 18.81 -11.15
CA GLY A 38 -1.51 17.83 -12.23
C GLY A 38 -0.96 16.45 -11.80
N GLY A 39 -0.63 16.26 -10.52
CA GLY A 39 -0.18 14.98 -9.98
C GLY A 39 -1.30 13.93 -9.94
N VAL A 40 -0.91 12.66 -9.86
CA VAL A 40 -1.82 11.51 -9.92
C VAL A 40 -2.04 10.92 -8.53
N ILE A 41 -3.30 10.67 -8.17
CA ILE A 41 -3.65 9.97 -6.92
C ILE A 41 -4.10 8.56 -7.28
N LEU A 42 -3.50 7.57 -6.61
CA LEU A 42 -3.73 6.14 -6.78
C LEU A 42 -4.32 5.57 -5.50
N ASP A 43 -5.58 5.18 -5.56
CA ASP A 43 -6.33 4.58 -4.47
C ASP A 43 -6.50 3.08 -4.69
N ILE A 44 -6.25 2.28 -3.65
CA ILE A 44 -6.56 0.83 -3.63
C ILE A 44 -7.89 0.53 -2.91
N ASN A 45 -8.35 1.41 -2.01
CA ASN A 45 -9.54 1.15 -1.18
C ASN A 45 -10.85 1.59 -1.88
N SER A 46 -11.80 0.65 -2.00
CA SER A 46 -13.08 0.76 -2.71
C SER A 46 -14.19 1.52 -1.97
N SER A 47 -13.89 2.55 -1.18
CA SER A 47 -14.96 3.34 -0.55
C SER A 47 -15.83 4.03 -1.61
N PHE A 48 -17.15 3.89 -1.52
CA PHE A 48 -18.12 4.41 -2.49
C PHE A 48 -17.92 5.90 -2.80
N ALA A 49 -17.58 6.71 -1.77
CA ALA A 49 -17.30 8.13 -1.96
C ALA A 49 -16.03 8.39 -2.79
N LYS A 50 -14.98 7.57 -2.63
CA LYS A 50 -13.75 7.66 -3.42
C LYS A 50 -14.00 7.24 -4.86
N ILE A 51 -14.80 6.19 -5.09
CA ILE A 51 -15.19 5.74 -6.43
C ILE A 51 -15.87 6.89 -7.21
N VAL A 52 -16.86 7.57 -6.61
CA VAL A 52 -17.55 8.72 -7.25
C VAL A 52 -16.57 9.87 -7.56
N CYS A 53 -15.66 10.22 -6.63
CA CYS A 53 -14.65 11.25 -6.88
C CYS A 53 -13.62 10.87 -7.97
N ILE A 54 -13.32 9.59 -8.14
CA ILE A 54 -12.43 9.12 -9.21
C ILE A 54 -13.08 9.35 -10.58
N PHE A 55 -14.36 9.05 -10.73
CA PHE A 55 -15.06 9.27 -12.00
C PHE A 55 -15.18 10.75 -12.40
N LEU A 56 -15.17 11.66 -11.42
CA LEU A 56 -15.33 13.10 -11.65
C LEU A 56 -14.01 13.87 -11.83
N SER A 57 -12.85 13.25 -11.56
CA SER A 57 -11.56 13.95 -11.62
C SER A 57 -10.57 13.29 -12.59
N ARG A 58 -10.04 14.08 -13.53
CA ARG A 58 -8.99 13.62 -14.46
C ARG A 58 -7.68 13.22 -13.77
N SER A 59 -7.39 13.78 -12.60
CA SER A 59 -6.15 13.54 -11.83
C SER A 59 -6.23 12.35 -10.88
N ARG A 60 -7.42 11.75 -10.72
CA ARG A 60 -7.62 10.59 -9.84
C ARG A 60 -7.71 9.34 -10.68
N LYS A 61 -6.91 8.33 -10.36
CA LYS A 61 -6.89 7.05 -11.06
C LYS A 61 -7.17 5.96 -10.04
N PHE A 62 -8.27 5.24 -10.22
CA PHE A 62 -8.48 4.00 -9.49
C PHE A 62 -7.56 2.94 -10.07
N VAL A 63 -6.74 2.31 -9.22
CA VAL A 63 -5.93 1.16 -9.63
C VAL A 63 -6.40 -0.03 -8.81
N MET A 64 -7.18 -0.88 -9.46
CA MET A 64 -7.43 -2.22 -8.95
C MET A 64 -6.25 -3.10 -9.37
N GLY A 65 -5.56 -3.68 -8.39
CA GLY A 65 -4.54 -4.68 -8.66
C GLY A 65 -5.19 -5.89 -9.35
N LYS A 66 -4.96 -6.05 -10.65
CA LYS A 66 -5.29 -7.28 -11.36
C LYS A 66 -4.08 -8.21 -11.27
N GLN A 67 -4.31 -9.46 -10.87
CA GLN A 67 -3.28 -10.49 -10.97
C GLN A 67 -3.03 -10.77 -12.44
N ASP A 68 -1.89 -10.32 -12.94
CA ASP A 68 -1.43 -10.50 -14.31
C ASP A 68 -0.09 -11.23 -14.29
N GLU A 69 0.01 -12.33 -15.03
CA GLU A 69 1.17 -13.21 -15.01
C GLU A 69 2.42 -12.50 -15.54
N THR A 70 2.27 -11.70 -16.61
CA THR A 70 3.37 -10.95 -17.22
C THR A 70 3.97 -9.97 -16.22
N THR A 71 3.12 -9.15 -15.59
CA THR A 71 3.52 -8.20 -14.54
C THR A 71 4.18 -8.92 -13.36
N MET A 72 3.66 -10.08 -12.94
CA MET A 72 4.24 -10.85 -11.85
C MET A 72 5.62 -11.41 -12.20
N ARG A 73 5.84 -11.87 -13.44
CA ARG A 73 7.15 -12.36 -13.91
C ARG A 73 8.21 -11.25 -13.87
N GLU A 74 7.84 -10.04 -14.27
CA GLU A 74 8.74 -8.87 -14.20
C GLU A 74 9.10 -8.51 -12.76
N ILE A 75 8.12 -8.47 -11.86
CA ILE A 75 8.33 -8.23 -10.42
C ILE A 75 9.29 -9.27 -9.83
N VAL A 76 9.10 -10.56 -10.14
CA VAL A 76 9.98 -11.64 -9.70
C VAL A 76 11.40 -11.45 -10.23
N ALA A 77 11.55 -11.09 -11.51
CA ALA A 77 12.87 -10.83 -12.10
C ALA A 77 13.59 -9.66 -11.39
N LEU A 78 12.88 -8.58 -11.09
CA LEU A 78 13.43 -7.45 -10.33
C LEU A 78 13.83 -7.85 -8.91
N ALA A 79 13.02 -8.67 -8.24
CA ALA A 79 13.32 -9.17 -6.90
C ALA A 79 14.54 -10.11 -6.90
N ALA A 80 14.63 -11.03 -7.87
CA ALA A 80 15.75 -11.95 -8.03
C ALA A 80 17.08 -11.21 -8.32
N GLN A 81 17.01 -10.10 -9.05
CA GLN A 81 18.16 -9.22 -9.30
C GLN A 81 18.50 -8.29 -8.11
N GLY A 82 17.75 -8.36 -7.01
CA GLY A 82 17.93 -7.47 -5.85
C GLY A 82 17.49 -6.02 -6.10
N LYS A 83 16.88 -5.71 -7.25
CA LYS A 83 16.38 -4.37 -7.59
C LYS A 83 15.06 -4.03 -6.89
N LEU A 84 14.31 -5.04 -6.48
CA LEU A 84 13.11 -4.89 -5.68
C LEU A 84 13.24 -5.66 -4.36
N LYS A 85 13.36 -4.93 -3.25
CA LYS A 85 13.50 -5.54 -1.92
C LYS A 85 12.14 -6.01 -1.38
N ILE A 86 11.98 -7.32 -1.23
CA ILE A 86 10.87 -7.92 -0.47
C ILE A 86 11.26 -7.96 1.01
N SER A 87 10.83 -6.95 1.77
CA SER A 87 11.16 -6.86 3.20
C SER A 87 10.32 -7.84 4.01
N ILE A 88 10.95 -8.83 4.64
CA ILE A 88 10.32 -9.76 5.59
C ILE A 88 10.62 -9.25 7.01
N GLY A 89 9.56 -8.97 7.77
CA GLY A 89 9.67 -8.42 9.13
C GLY A 89 9.54 -9.47 10.22
N ARG A 90 8.78 -10.54 9.94
CA ARG A 90 8.55 -11.64 10.87
C ARG A 90 8.32 -12.92 10.07
N THR A 91 8.88 -14.02 10.56
CA THR A 91 8.70 -15.36 9.98
C THR A 91 8.18 -16.28 11.06
N VAL A 92 7.12 -17.04 10.78
CA VAL A 92 6.55 -18.05 11.69
C VAL A 92 6.35 -19.38 10.94
N PRO A 93 6.49 -20.52 11.61
CA PRO A 93 6.00 -21.79 11.09
C PRO A 93 4.46 -21.79 10.99
N LEU A 94 3.91 -22.77 10.24
CA LEU A 94 2.47 -22.86 9.99
C LEU A 94 1.63 -22.97 11.28
N ASP A 95 2.12 -23.63 12.31
CA ASP A 95 1.49 -23.70 13.64
C ASP A 95 1.35 -22.32 14.31
N GLY A 96 2.24 -21.37 14.00
CA GLY A 96 2.18 -19.98 14.43
C GLY A 96 1.36 -19.04 13.53
N ALA A 97 0.78 -19.54 12.44
CA ALA A 97 0.11 -18.71 11.44
C ALA A 97 -1.11 -17.96 12.01
N ILE A 98 -1.95 -18.64 12.79
CA ILE A 98 -3.18 -18.06 13.35
C ILE A 98 -2.85 -16.91 14.30
N ASP A 99 -1.90 -17.11 15.21
CA ASP A 99 -1.46 -16.07 16.17
C ASP A 99 -0.86 -14.86 15.45
N LEU A 100 -0.05 -15.09 14.40
CA LEU A 100 0.50 -14.01 13.58
C LEU A 100 -0.61 -13.17 12.92
N ILE A 101 -1.58 -13.84 12.28
CA ILE A 101 -2.69 -13.17 11.59
C ILE A 101 -3.53 -12.39 12.61
N GLN A 102 -3.94 -13.03 13.71
CA GLN A 102 -4.76 -12.40 14.74
C GLN A 102 -4.11 -11.15 15.32
N LYS A 103 -2.81 -11.19 15.63
CA LYS A 103 -2.07 -10.02 16.11
C LYS A 103 -2.06 -8.89 15.10
N MET A 104 -1.82 -9.20 13.83
CA MET A 104 -1.78 -8.20 12.76
C MET A 104 -3.17 -7.59 12.48
N GLU A 105 -4.23 -8.39 12.46
CA GLU A 105 -5.62 -7.94 12.35
C GLU A 105 -6.05 -7.13 13.58
N GLY A 106 -5.55 -7.49 14.77
CA GLY A 106 -5.69 -6.73 16.01
C GLY A 106 -4.93 -5.40 16.04
N GLY A 107 -4.24 -5.04 14.95
CA GLY A 107 -3.59 -3.75 14.77
C GLY A 107 -2.08 -3.76 15.04
N GLU A 108 -1.48 -4.91 15.37
CA GLU A 108 -0.03 -5.02 15.49
C GLU A 108 0.63 -4.75 14.12
N ARG A 109 1.45 -3.70 14.05
CA ARG A 109 2.16 -3.32 12.82
C ARG A 109 3.58 -3.88 12.85
N ILE A 110 3.92 -4.68 11.85
CA ILE A 110 5.29 -5.18 11.62
C ILE A 110 5.98 -4.39 10.50
N LYS A 111 7.30 -4.23 10.58
CA LYS A 111 8.10 -3.61 9.51
C LYS A 111 8.38 -4.63 8.41
N GLY A 112 7.56 -4.63 7.36
CA GLY A 112 7.67 -5.58 6.24
C GLY A 112 6.52 -6.57 6.22
N LYS A 113 6.69 -7.69 5.52
CA LYS A 113 5.71 -8.77 5.40
C LYS A 113 5.86 -9.79 6.53
N GLY A 114 4.74 -10.36 6.96
CA GLY A 114 4.71 -11.57 7.78
C GLY A 114 4.80 -12.78 6.86
N LEU A 115 5.78 -13.64 7.07
CA LEU A 115 6.01 -14.84 6.30
C LEU A 115 5.58 -16.07 7.11
N ILE A 116 4.66 -16.86 6.55
CA ILE A 116 4.32 -18.18 7.08
C ILE A 116 5.13 -19.20 6.29
N VAL A 117 5.98 -19.96 6.98
CA VAL A 117 6.76 -21.02 6.36
C VAL A 117 5.92 -22.29 6.39
N MET A 118 5.57 -22.75 5.20
CA MET A 118 5.07 -24.10 5.00
C MET A 118 6.29 -25.01 4.90
N ASN A 119 6.38 -26.05 5.74
CA ASN A 119 7.36 -27.10 5.50
C ASN A 119 7.05 -27.73 4.13
N ALA A 120 8.03 -27.82 3.26
CA ALA A 120 7.93 -28.70 2.10
C ALA A 120 7.92 -30.15 2.64
N GLN A 121 6.88 -30.90 2.33
CA GLN A 121 6.94 -32.36 2.36
C GLN A 121 7.79 -32.85 1.19
#